data_AF-A0A838EZZ2-F1
#
_entry.id   AF-A0A838EZZ2-F1
#
_cell.length_a   1.000
_cell.length_b   1.000
_cell.length_c   1.000
_cell.angle_alpha   90.00
_cell.angle_beta   90.00
_cell.angle_gamma   90.00
#
_symmetry.space_group_name_H-M   'P 1'
#
loop_
_entity.id
_entity.type
_entity.pdbx_description
1 polymer ?
#
loop_
_entity_poly.entity_id
_entity_poly.type
_entity_poly.pdbx_seq_one_letter_code
_entity_poly.pdbx_strand_id
1 'polypeptide(L)'
;MRKLTGHNKSMSQDQTKKEALFNEVKGSLFEYLMARRLSQLAGNELKFLESLDKNYLNVLSQQDRMVRQFYPEMLTFLTQVSHDSANELVKFLGEVPHTPQLRGKFGTVNEADLMLESTKGIIPLSLKLNKKNSFVNTKSGGIKSFFVNYFSFIKPEIQQDFNRMVDQEFTRMSYELHALNDMEFNGDYANWVRSGKSELPGELSTEERGVLKSFYARIAVEMHRILLEAQTSHPTQFSASLPALMGFSTPEILQLVYFHDFKTQGHGSVSIHSYAEVQKWLKAATLLPFNQTSSVEMNLGDWALQIRVKPMNKFTTTAIKINCSVKFKQFEVS
;
A
#
# COMPACT_ATOMS: atom_id res chain seq x y z
N MET A 1 43.49 21.23 -0.20
CA MET A 1 42.02 21.33 -0.22
C MET A 1 41.42 19.93 -0.11
N ARG A 2 41.07 19.48 1.10
CA ARG A 2 40.31 18.23 1.31
C ARG A 2 38.84 18.55 1.06
N LYS A 3 38.25 17.97 0.01
CA LYS A 3 36.82 18.13 -0.31
C LYS A 3 35.98 17.33 0.70
N LEU A 4 35.13 18.07 1.41
CA LEU A 4 33.99 17.60 2.19
C LEU A 4 33.01 16.86 1.26
N THR A 5 33.06 15.53 1.21
CA THR A 5 32.05 14.71 0.49
C THR A 5 31.32 13.72 1.41
N GLY A 6 31.57 13.76 2.72
CA GLY A 6 30.98 12.85 3.71
C GLY A 6 29.62 13.28 4.29
N HIS A 7 29.18 14.53 4.12
CA HIS A 7 27.98 15.05 4.82
C HIS A 7 26.65 14.91 4.04
N ASN A 8 26.66 14.70 2.73
CA ASN A 8 25.42 14.59 1.94
C ASN A 8 24.82 13.17 1.88
N LYS A 9 25.61 12.11 2.17
CA LYS A 9 25.15 10.72 2.10
C LYS A 9 24.31 10.28 3.30
N SER A 10 24.58 10.80 4.51
CA SER A 10 23.79 10.41 5.70
C SER A 10 22.40 11.07 5.72
N MET A 11 22.24 12.26 5.10
CA MET A 11 20.95 12.96 5.04
C MET A 11 19.91 12.25 4.16
N SER A 12 20.33 11.64 3.04
CA SER A 12 19.44 10.93 2.09
C SER A 12 18.80 9.66 2.69
N GLN A 13 19.60 8.84 3.39
CA GLN A 13 19.13 7.62 4.06
C GLN A 13 18.17 7.93 5.21
N ASP A 14 18.46 9.01 5.93
CA ASP A 14 17.60 9.53 6.98
C ASP A 14 16.27 10.01 6.39
N GLN A 15 16.28 10.72 5.26
CA GLN A 15 15.08 11.26 4.62
C GLN A 15 14.08 10.16 4.25
N THR A 16 14.53 9.10 3.56
CA THR A 16 13.63 8.03 3.07
C THR A 16 13.07 7.17 4.20
N LYS A 17 13.89 6.86 5.22
CA LYS A 17 13.41 6.15 6.42
C LYS A 17 12.45 7.02 7.23
N LYS A 18 12.73 8.32 7.34
CA LYS A 18 11.83 9.30 7.97
C LYS A 18 10.52 9.40 7.22
N GLU A 19 10.51 9.37 5.89
CA GLU A 19 9.28 9.40 5.08
C GLU A 19 8.42 8.15 5.25
N ALA A 20 9.03 6.96 5.24
CA ALA A 20 8.31 5.70 5.46
C ALA A 20 7.70 5.63 6.87
N LEU A 21 8.51 5.95 7.89
CA LEU A 21 8.05 6.04 9.27
C LEU A 21 6.96 7.10 9.43
N PHE A 22 7.10 8.25 8.77
CA PHE A 22 6.12 9.31 8.79
C PHE A 22 4.78 8.90 8.15
N ASN A 23 4.81 8.13 7.06
CA ASN A 23 3.58 7.61 6.45
C ASN A 23 2.85 6.63 7.37
N GLU A 24 3.59 5.75 8.09
CA GLU A 24 3.01 4.85 9.09
C GLU A 24 2.41 5.65 10.26
N VAL A 25 3.14 6.63 10.80
CA VAL A 25 2.69 7.51 11.88
C VAL A 25 1.39 8.26 11.51
N LYS A 26 1.32 8.82 10.29
CA LYS A 26 0.12 9.52 9.82
C LYS A 26 -1.11 8.60 9.75
N GLY A 27 -0.94 7.38 9.26
CA GLY A 27 -2.01 6.40 9.18
C GLY A 27 -2.58 6.07 10.56
N SER A 28 -1.71 5.67 11.49
CA SER A 28 -2.12 5.31 12.87
C SER A 28 -2.79 6.46 13.62
N LEU A 29 -2.28 7.69 13.48
CA LEU A 29 -2.91 8.86 14.09
C LEU A 29 -4.27 9.18 13.46
N PHE A 30 -4.40 9.04 12.13
CA PHE A 30 -5.67 9.24 11.44
C PHE A 30 -6.73 8.22 11.90
N GLU A 31 -6.38 6.94 12.00
CA GLU A 31 -7.25 5.87 12.50
C GLU A 31 -7.76 6.18 13.91
N TYR A 32 -6.86 6.56 14.83
CA TYR A 32 -7.22 6.93 16.19
C TYR A 32 -8.16 8.15 16.23
N LEU A 33 -7.81 9.22 15.51
CA LEU A 33 -8.61 10.45 15.48
C LEU A 33 -10.01 10.20 14.89
N MET A 34 -10.08 9.35 13.87
CA MET A 34 -11.34 8.94 13.25
C MET A 34 -12.22 8.15 14.22
N ALA A 35 -11.67 7.15 14.91
CA ALA A 35 -12.38 6.39 15.93
C ALA A 35 -12.88 7.30 17.07
N ARG A 36 -11.98 8.14 17.60
CA ARG A 36 -12.32 9.11 18.65
C ARG A 36 -13.45 10.05 18.21
N ARG A 37 -13.42 10.55 16.98
CA ARG A 37 -14.44 11.46 16.46
C ARG A 37 -15.81 10.78 16.34
N LEU A 38 -15.86 9.54 15.87
CA LEU A 38 -17.10 8.76 15.86
C LEU A 38 -17.65 8.56 17.28
N SER A 39 -16.79 8.23 18.24
CA SER A 39 -17.21 8.07 19.63
C SER A 39 -17.75 9.35 20.26
N GLN A 40 -17.18 10.51 19.89
CA GLN A 40 -17.73 11.80 20.30
C GLN A 40 -19.12 12.03 19.74
N LEU A 41 -19.34 11.74 18.45
CA LEU A 41 -20.65 11.85 17.82
C LEU A 41 -21.67 10.90 18.45
N ALA A 42 -21.23 9.71 18.90
CA ALA A 42 -22.06 8.72 19.57
C ALA A 42 -22.28 9.01 21.07
N GLY A 43 -21.64 10.03 21.64
CA GLY A 43 -21.72 10.34 23.06
C GLY A 43 -21.05 9.31 23.98
N ASN A 44 -20.06 8.55 23.48
CA ASN A 44 -19.39 7.49 24.23
C ASN A 44 -17.85 7.58 24.22
N GLU A 45 -17.28 8.77 24.00
CA GLU A 45 -15.83 9.00 23.97
C GLU A 45 -15.11 8.41 25.21
N LEU A 46 -15.67 8.57 26.41
CA LEU A 46 -15.06 8.02 27.62
C LEU A 46 -14.89 6.49 27.55
N LYS A 47 -15.95 5.77 27.14
CA LYS A 47 -15.91 4.30 26.99
C LYS A 47 -14.89 3.88 25.93
N PHE A 48 -14.79 4.63 24.83
CA PHE A 48 -13.78 4.39 23.81
C PHE A 48 -12.37 4.54 24.38
N LEU A 49 -12.08 5.65 25.07
CA LEU A 49 -10.76 5.88 25.66
C LEU A 49 -10.38 4.82 26.70
N GLU A 50 -11.33 4.36 27.51
CA GLU A 50 -11.14 3.29 28.50
C GLU A 50 -10.88 1.92 27.87
N SER A 51 -11.35 1.69 26.64
CA SER A 51 -11.15 0.42 25.92
C SER A 51 -9.77 0.27 25.28
N LEU A 52 -8.97 1.34 25.22
CA LEU A 52 -7.66 1.33 24.56
C LEU A 52 -6.59 0.69 25.44
N ASP A 53 -5.79 -0.19 24.82
CA ASP A 53 -4.64 -0.80 25.48
C ASP A 53 -3.58 0.26 25.86
N LYS A 54 -2.97 0.12 27.04
CA LYS A 54 -1.97 1.08 27.55
C LYS A 54 -0.71 1.13 26.68
N ASN A 55 -0.29 0.01 26.07
CA ASN A 55 0.86 0.02 25.18
C ASN A 55 0.52 0.75 23.88
N TYR A 56 -0.70 0.58 23.37
CA TYR A 56 -1.17 1.34 22.22
C TYR A 56 -1.17 2.85 22.50
N LEU A 57 -1.66 3.28 23.66
CA LEU A 57 -1.59 4.69 24.08
C LEU A 57 -0.16 5.22 24.17
N ASN A 58 0.78 4.41 24.67
CA ASN A 58 2.19 4.78 24.73
C ASN A 58 2.79 4.99 23.32
N VAL A 59 2.47 4.10 22.38
CA VAL A 59 2.90 4.22 20.98
C VAL A 59 2.30 5.48 20.35
N LEU A 60 0.99 5.68 20.47
CA LEU A 60 0.33 6.89 19.97
C LEU A 60 0.94 8.17 20.55
N SER A 61 1.28 8.18 21.84
CA SER A 61 1.92 9.33 22.49
C SER A 61 3.31 9.63 21.92
N GLN A 62 4.09 8.60 21.57
CA GLN A 62 5.38 8.77 20.90
C GLN A 62 5.20 9.30 19.48
N GLN A 63 4.23 8.77 18.74
CA GLN A 63 3.87 9.21 17.39
C GLN A 63 3.41 10.68 17.39
N ASP A 64 2.52 11.08 18.30
CA ASP A 64 2.08 12.47 18.47
C ASP A 64 3.26 13.41 18.76
N ARG A 65 4.14 13.05 19.72
CA ARG A 65 5.36 13.84 20.01
C ARG A 65 6.24 14.01 18.77
N MET A 66 6.43 12.94 18.00
CA MET A 66 7.20 12.99 16.77
C MET A 66 6.59 13.96 15.75
N VAL A 67 5.27 13.90 15.54
CA VAL A 67 4.58 14.81 14.62
C VAL A 67 4.66 16.25 15.12
N ARG A 68 4.45 16.53 16.41
CA ARG A 68 4.60 17.89 16.98
C ARG A 68 5.99 18.47 16.73
N GLN A 69 7.01 17.64 16.86
CA GLN A 69 8.39 18.07 16.74
C GLN A 69 8.79 18.36 15.28
N PHE A 70 8.35 17.52 14.33
CA PHE A 70 8.86 17.57 12.95
C PHE A 70 7.84 18.09 11.93
N TYR A 71 6.54 18.02 12.20
CA TYR A 71 5.45 18.36 11.28
C TYR A 71 4.22 18.90 12.04
N PRO A 72 4.34 20.01 12.80
CA PRO A 72 3.28 20.49 13.69
C PRO A 72 1.94 20.74 12.96
N GLU A 73 1.98 21.22 11.72
CA GLU A 73 0.81 21.49 10.89
C GLU A 73 0.06 20.21 10.45
N MET A 74 0.72 19.05 10.52
CA MET A 74 0.11 17.75 10.22
C MET A 74 -0.96 17.38 11.26
N LEU A 75 -0.82 17.76 12.53
CA LEU A 75 -1.82 17.42 13.54
C LEU A 75 -3.16 18.12 13.28
N THR A 76 -3.10 19.43 13.02
CA THR A 76 -4.29 20.21 12.65
C THR A 76 -4.96 19.63 11.41
N PHE A 77 -4.15 19.28 10.41
CA PHE A 77 -4.64 18.61 9.21
C PHE A 77 -5.32 17.27 9.53
N LEU A 78 -4.66 16.35 10.25
CA LEU A 78 -5.23 15.04 10.57
C LEU A 78 -6.52 15.14 11.39
N THR A 79 -6.59 16.11 12.32
CA THR A 79 -7.82 16.41 13.06
C THR A 79 -8.95 16.85 12.12
N GLN A 80 -8.69 17.80 11.21
CA GLN A 80 -9.69 18.24 10.24
C GLN A 80 -10.16 17.08 9.35
N VAL A 81 -9.22 16.31 8.80
CA VAL A 81 -9.51 15.18 7.93
C VAL A 81 -10.34 14.13 8.65
N SER A 82 -10.04 13.82 9.91
CA SER A 82 -10.86 12.88 10.71
C SER A 82 -12.28 13.39 10.92
N HIS A 83 -12.47 14.71 11.03
CA HIS A 83 -13.79 15.33 11.20
C HIS A 83 -14.61 15.21 9.94
N ASP A 84 -14.04 15.61 8.81
CA ASP A 84 -14.66 15.53 7.49
C ASP A 84 -15.03 14.07 7.15
N SER A 85 -14.10 13.14 7.36
CA SER A 85 -14.32 11.70 7.13
C SER A 85 -15.42 11.12 8.01
N ALA A 86 -15.44 11.45 9.31
CA ALA A 86 -16.47 10.95 10.21
C ALA A 86 -17.86 11.48 9.84
N ASN A 87 -17.95 12.78 9.53
CA ASN A 87 -19.22 13.40 9.16
C ASN A 87 -19.77 12.79 7.87
N GLU A 88 -18.91 12.58 6.85
CA GLU A 88 -19.33 11.99 5.59
C GLU A 88 -19.72 10.52 5.75
N LEU A 89 -19.00 9.76 6.58
CA LEU A 89 -19.37 8.38 6.91
C LEU A 89 -20.73 8.29 7.60
N VAL A 90 -21.02 9.16 8.57
CA VAL A 90 -22.33 9.19 9.25
C VAL A 90 -23.45 9.50 8.26
N LYS A 91 -23.26 10.47 7.36
CA LYS A 91 -24.24 10.75 6.29
C LYS A 91 -24.46 9.54 5.39
N PHE A 92 -23.39 8.87 4.98
CA PHE A 92 -23.45 7.68 4.14
C PHE A 92 -24.20 6.53 4.81
N LEU A 93 -23.94 6.27 6.10
CA LEU A 93 -24.60 5.22 6.86
C LEU A 93 -26.06 5.56 7.21
N GLY A 94 -26.37 6.86 7.31
CA GLY A 94 -27.66 7.37 7.77
C GLY A 94 -27.85 7.27 9.28
N GLU A 95 -26.78 6.96 10.02
CA GLU A 95 -26.76 6.79 11.47
C GLU A 95 -25.36 7.05 12.02
N VAL A 96 -25.30 7.33 13.33
CA VAL A 96 -24.03 7.39 14.05
C VAL A 96 -23.70 5.99 14.56
N PRO A 97 -22.56 5.38 14.17
CA PRO A 97 -22.16 4.08 14.69
C PRO A 97 -21.88 4.19 16.19
N HIS A 98 -22.33 3.20 16.96
CA HIS A 98 -22.35 3.21 18.41
C HIS A 98 -20.95 3.17 18.98
N THR A 99 -20.16 2.13 18.68
CA THR A 99 -18.84 1.93 19.29
C THR A 99 -17.81 1.60 18.22
N PRO A 100 -16.90 2.53 17.87
CA PRO A 100 -15.78 2.21 17.01
C PRO A 100 -14.72 1.44 17.82
N GLN A 101 -14.30 0.30 17.30
CA GLN A 101 -13.20 -0.49 17.85
C GLN A 101 -12.00 -0.40 16.92
N LEU A 102 -10.86 0.09 17.43
CA LEU A 102 -9.60 0.07 16.69
C LEU A 102 -9.10 -1.36 16.55
N ARG A 103 -8.89 -1.80 15.32
CA ARG A 103 -8.21 -3.07 15.04
C ARG A 103 -6.72 -2.80 14.97
N GLY A 104 -5.97 -3.28 15.97
CA GLY A 104 -4.55 -3.53 15.77
C GLY A 104 -4.35 -4.60 14.70
N LYS A 105 -3.09 -4.83 14.27
CA LYS A 105 -2.67 -5.86 13.28
C LYS A 105 -3.01 -7.33 13.65
N PHE A 106 -3.93 -7.58 14.60
CA PHE A 106 -4.21 -8.88 15.22
C PHE A 106 -5.70 -9.32 15.13
N GLY A 107 -6.51 -8.68 14.29
CA GLY A 107 -7.93 -9.04 14.09
C GLY A 107 -8.19 -10.09 13.00
N THR A 108 -9.36 -10.74 13.01
CA THR A 108 -9.78 -11.77 12.04
C THR A 108 -10.10 -11.24 10.63
N VAL A 109 -10.39 -9.94 10.52
CA VAL A 109 -10.56 -9.24 9.22
C VAL A 109 -9.33 -8.37 9.01
N ASN A 110 -8.32 -8.93 8.33
CA ASN A 110 -6.96 -8.37 8.21
C ASN A 110 -6.86 -7.03 7.46
N GLU A 111 -7.95 -6.51 6.89
CA GLU A 111 -7.97 -5.29 6.05
C GLU A 111 -8.76 -4.13 6.66
N ALA A 112 -9.48 -4.38 7.76
CA ALA A 112 -10.24 -3.35 8.45
C ALA A 112 -9.40 -2.68 9.53
N ASP A 113 -9.40 -1.35 9.54
CA ASP A 113 -8.71 -0.54 10.54
C ASP A 113 -9.64 -0.24 11.73
N LEU A 114 -10.96 -0.11 11.46
CA LEU A 114 -12.00 0.03 12.47
C LEU A 114 -13.09 -1.05 12.31
N MET A 115 -13.67 -1.49 13.43
CA MET A 115 -14.98 -2.16 13.44
C MET A 115 -16.01 -1.21 14.00
N LEU A 116 -17.11 -1.01 13.27
CA LEU A 116 -18.19 -0.11 13.68
C LEU A 116 -19.44 -0.90 14.00
N GLU A 117 -20.00 -0.71 15.19
CA GLU A 117 -21.30 -1.27 15.57
C GLU A 117 -22.43 -0.33 15.12
N SER A 118 -23.28 -0.80 14.23
CA SER A 118 -24.44 -0.07 13.70
C SER A 118 -25.74 -0.80 14.01
N THR A 119 -26.89 -0.16 13.78
CA THR A 119 -28.19 -0.86 13.88
C THR A 119 -28.32 -2.02 12.89
N LYS A 120 -27.54 -2.01 11.81
CA LYS A 120 -27.49 -3.04 10.76
C LYS A 120 -26.44 -4.13 11.01
N GLY A 121 -25.75 -4.08 12.15
CA GLY A 121 -24.68 -5.02 12.51
C GLY A 121 -23.29 -4.40 12.48
N ILE A 122 -22.27 -5.25 12.40
CA ILE A 122 -20.86 -4.83 12.45
C ILE A 122 -20.37 -4.47 11.04
N ILE A 123 -19.82 -3.27 10.88
CA ILE A 123 -19.25 -2.76 9.63
C ILE A 123 -17.73 -2.69 9.77
N PRO A 124 -16.96 -3.57 9.12
CA PRO A 124 -15.51 -3.42 9.00
C PRO A 124 -15.19 -2.24 8.07
N LEU A 125 -14.41 -1.28 8.55
CA LEU A 125 -14.02 -0.09 7.81
C LEU A 125 -12.50 -0.06 7.58
N SER A 126 -12.08 -0.01 6.31
CA SER A 126 -10.72 0.31 5.92
C SER A 126 -10.58 1.81 5.68
N LEU A 127 -9.56 2.43 6.28
CA LEU A 127 -9.26 3.85 6.21
C LEU A 127 -8.03 4.08 5.35
N LYS A 128 -8.12 5.00 4.39
CA LYS A 128 -6.99 5.39 3.54
C LYS A 128 -6.85 6.90 3.52
N LEU A 129 -5.67 7.39 3.86
CA LEU A 129 -5.26 8.77 3.63
C LEU A 129 -4.37 8.81 2.38
N ASN A 130 -4.87 9.43 1.31
CA ASN A 130 -4.22 9.35 0.00
C ASN A 130 -4.05 10.73 -0.66
N LYS A 131 -2.94 10.92 -1.37
CA LYS A 131 -2.75 12.14 -2.15
C LYS A 131 -3.73 12.17 -3.33
N LYS A 132 -4.31 13.34 -3.62
CA LYS A 132 -5.18 13.55 -4.78
C LYS A 132 -4.49 13.06 -6.07
N ASN A 133 -5.28 12.47 -6.97
CA ASN A 133 -4.84 11.91 -8.27
C ASN A 133 -3.78 10.79 -8.19
N SER A 134 -3.54 10.21 -7.01
CA SER A 134 -2.60 9.11 -6.80
C SER A 134 -3.34 7.78 -6.65
N PHE A 135 -2.68 6.68 -7.02
CA PHE A 135 -3.18 5.33 -6.74
C PHE A 135 -3.27 5.09 -5.22
N VAL A 136 -4.40 4.57 -4.77
CA VAL A 136 -4.65 4.16 -3.39
C VAL A 136 -4.09 2.76 -3.19
N ASN A 137 -3.11 2.60 -2.32
CA ASN A 137 -2.57 1.28 -1.98
C ASN A 137 -3.63 0.46 -1.21
N THR A 138 -3.92 -0.73 -1.71
CA THR A 138 -4.96 -1.62 -1.16
C THR A 138 -4.35 -2.88 -0.56
N LYS A 139 -3.41 -3.51 -1.27
CA LYS A 139 -2.79 -4.76 -0.82
C LYS A 139 -1.28 -4.75 -1.00
N SER A 140 -0.59 -5.45 -0.11
CA SER A 140 0.81 -5.80 -0.27
C SER A 140 1.00 -7.26 0.11
N GLY A 141 1.76 -8.01 -0.69
CA GLY A 141 2.11 -9.40 -0.43
C GLY A 141 3.51 -9.74 -0.92
N GLY A 142 4.03 -10.89 -0.48
CA GLY A 142 5.29 -11.42 -1.01
C GLY A 142 5.09 -11.99 -2.41
N ILE A 143 6.07 -11.80 -3.29
CA ILE A 143 6.00 -12.30 -4.67
C ILE A 143 5.87 -13.83 -4.73
N LYS A 144 6.45 -14.52 -3.73
CA LYS A 144 6.63 -15.99 -3.73
C LYS A 144 5.35 -16.80 -3.50
N SER A 145 4.26 -16.13 -3.09
CA SER A 145 2.97 -16.76 -2.78
C SER A 145 1.78 -15.99 -3.37
N PHE A 146 2.02 -15.01 -4.24
CA PHE A 146 0.98 -14.12 -4.73
C PHE A 146 -0.16 -14.84 -5.46
N PHE A 147 0.17 -15.67 -6.45
CA PHE A 147 -0.85 -16.36 -7.25
C PHE A 147 -1.66 -17.35 -6.40
N VAL A 148 -1.00 -18.18 -5.59
CA VAL A 148 -1.70 -19.15 -4.74
C VAL A 148 -2.59 -18.50 -3.69
N ASN A 149 -2.24 -17.30 -3.21
CA ASN A 149 -3.03 -16.60 -2.20
C ASN A 149 -4.28 -15.91 -2.76
N TYR A 150 -4.20 -15.35 -3.98
CA TYR A 150 -5.27 -14.52 -4.53
C TYR A 150 -6.02 -15.17 -5.68
N PHE A 151 -5.38 -16.09 -6.40
CA PHE A 151 -5.92 -16.80 -7.55
C PHE A 151 -5.85 -18.30 -7.27
N SER A 152 -6.65 -18.78 -6.32
CA SER A 152 -6.61 -20.18 -5.83
C SER A 152 -6.86 -21.25 -6.91
N PHE A 153 -7.42 -20.85 -8.06
CA PHE A 153 -7.60 -21.71 -9.23
C PHE A 153 -6.34 -21.84 -10.09
N ILE A 154 -5.32 -20.99 -9.89
CA ILE A 154 -4.00 -21.14 -10.51
C ILE A 154 -3.28 -22.27 -9.80
N LYS A 155 -2.82 -23.24 -10.60
CA LYS A 155 -2.09 -24.41 -10.12
C LYS A 155 -0.82 -23.99 -9.35
N PRO A 156 -0.51 -24.59 -8.18
CA PRO A 156 0.68 -24.24 -7.39
C PRO A 156 2.00 -24.33 -8.16
N GLU A 157 2.08 -25.21 -9.16
CA GLU A 157 3.24 -25.38 -10.04
C GLU A 157 3.56 -24.08 -10.80
N ILE A 158 2.55 -23.32 -11.23
CA ILE A 158 2.75 -22.03 -11.90
C ILE A 158 3.43 -21.02 -10.96
N GLN A 159 3.06 -21.01 -9.67
CA GLN A 159 3.74 -20.18 -8.67
C GLN A 159 5.18 -20.65 -8.44
N GLN A 160 5.44 -21.96 -8.44
CA GLN A 160 6.79 -22.50 -8.28
C GLN A 160 7.70 -22.15 -9.46
N ASP A 161 7.18 -22.25 -10.68
CA ASP A 161 7.91 -21.87 -11.90
C ASP A 161 8.17 -20.36 -11.94
N PHE A 162 7.18 -19.54 -11.59
CA PHE A 162 7.35 -18.11 -11.43
C PHE A 162 8.41 -17.77 -10.38
N ASN A 163 8.41 -18.48 -9.24
CA ASN A 163 9.41 -18.29 -8.19
C ASN A 163 10.83 -18.57 -8.68
N ARG A 164 11.02 -19.63 -9.47
CA ARG A 164 12.31 -20.00 -10.07
C ARG A 164 12.79 -18.94 -11.05
N MET A 165 11.90 -18.44 -11.91
CA MET A 165 12.21 -17.35 -12.83
C MET A 165 12.63 -16.08 -12.08
N VAL A 166 11.93 -15.72 -11.00
CA VAL A 166 12.30 -14.56 -10.15
C VAL A 166 13.72 -14.71 -9.58
N ASP A 167 14.10 -15.91 -9.12
CA ASP A 167 15.45 -16.16 -8.56
C ASP A 167 16.55 -16.10 -9.63
N GLN A 168 16.25 -16.61 -10.84
CA GLN A 168 17.14 -16.50 -11.99
C GLN A 168 17.35 -15.03 -12.38
N GLU A 169 16.26 -14.26 -12.46
CA GLU A 169 16.32 -12.83 -12.79
C GLU A 169 17.02 -12.00 -11.71
N PHE A 170 16.86 -12.37 -10.43
CA PHE A 170 17.59 -11.74 -9.34
C PHE A 170 19.10 -12.01 -9.45
N THR A 171 19.47 -13.25 -9.77
CA THR A 171 20.87 -13.64 -9.99
C THR A 171 21.47 -12.86 -11.16
N ARG A 172 20.73 -12.77 -12.28
CA ARG A 172 21.13 -11.98 -13.46
C ARG A 172 21.35 -10.51 -13.12
N MET A 173 20.39 -9.89 -12.45
CA MET A 173 20.50 -8.50 -11.98
C MET A 173 21.75 -8.31 -11.11
N SER A 174 22.03 -9.28 -10.24
CA SER A 174 23.18 -9.22 -9.32
C SER A 174 24.51 -9.26 -10.06
N TYR A 175 24.66 -10.13 -11.06
CA TYR A 175 25.83 -10.13 -11.95
C TYR A 175 25.97 -8.82 -12.72
N GLU A 176 24.88 -8.32 -13.31
CA GLU A 176 24.89 -7.06 -14.07
C GLU A 176 25.32 -5.87 -13.20
N LEU A 177 24.78 -5.74 -11.98
CA LEU A 177 25.15 -4.67 -11.04
C LEU A 177 26.60 -4.76 -10.57
N HIS A 178 27.10 -5.97 -10.26
CA HIS A 178 28.48 -6.14 -9.83
C HIS A 178 29.46 -5.86 -10.98
N ALA A 179 29.16 -6.36 -12.18
CA ALA A 179 29.97 -6.10 -13.38
C ALA A 179 30.05 -4.61 -13.72
N LEU A 180 28.94 -3.87 -13.60
CA LEU A 180 28.92 -2.40 -13.79
C LEU A 180 29.82 -1.63 -12.81
N ASN A 181 30.22 -2.28 -11.72
CA ASN A 181 31.03 -1.68 -10.67
C ASN A 181 32.43 -2.29 -10.58
N ASP A 182 32.84 -3.07 -11.58
CA ASP A 182 34.11 -3.82 -11.61
C ASP A 182 34.27 -4.73 -10.38
N MET A 183 33.15 -5.34 -9.96
CA MET A 183 33.08 -6.26 -8.82
C MET A 183 32.70 -7.66 -9.28
N GLU A 184 33.19 -8.67 -8.55
CA GLU A 184 32.76 -10.06 -8.72
C GLU A 184 31.53 -10.37 -7.85
N PHE A 185 30.53 -11.02 -8.43
CA PHE A 185 29.35 -11.51 -7.70
C PHE A 185 29.55 -12.98 -7.30
N ASN A 186 29.65 -13.21 -5.98
CA ASN A 186 29.90 -14.54 -5.41
C ASN A 186 28.64 -15.17 -4.78
N GLY A 187 27.46 -14.82 -5.31
CA GLY A 187 26.17 -15.33 -4.82
C GLY A 187 25.49 -14.47 -3.74
N ASP A 188 26.14 -13.41 -3.26
CA ASP A 188 25.58 -12.45 -2.30
C ASP A 188 26.03 -11.00 -2.55
N TYR A 189 25.47 -10.07 -1.77
CA TYR A 189 25.81 -8.64 -1.79
C TYR A 189 26.79 -8.23 -0.69
N ALA A 190 27.51 -9.16 -0.06
CA ALA A 190 28.46 -8.83 1.01
C ALA A 190 29.59 -7.93 0.49
N ASN A 191 30.13 -8.26 -0.69
CA ASN A 191 31.16 -7.44 -1.34
C ASN A 191 30.65 -6.05 -1.73
N TRP A 192 29.41 -5.98 -2.24
CA TRP A 192 28.72 -4.72 -2.56
C TRP A 192 28.71 -3.77 -1.37
N VAL A 193 28.26 -4.26 -0.21
CA VAL A 193 28.18 -3.46 1.02
C VAL A 193 29.57 -3.09 1.55
N ARG A 194 30.53 -4.03 1.55
CA ARG A 194 31.92 -3.76 1.98
C ARG A 194 32.58 -2.66 1.14
N SER A 195 32.20 -2.54 -0.13
CA SER A 195 32.71 -1.52 -1.05
C SER A 195 32.01 -0.15 -0.89
N GLY A 196 31.14 -0.01 0.12
CA GLY A 196 30.45 1.25 0.43
C GLY A 196 29.35 1.62 -0.55
N LYS A 197 28.84 0.65 -1.33
CA LYS A 197 27.71 0.84 -2.25
C LYS A 197 26.38 0.76 -1.49
N SER A 198 25.38 1.50 -1.96
CA SER A 198 24.08 1.55 -1.28
C SER A 198 23.21 0.34 -1.64
N GLU A 199 22.45 -0.12 -0.67
CA GLU A 199 21.43 -1.18 -0.84
C GLU A 199 20.02 -0.60 -1.08
N LEU A 200 19.91 0.74 -1.07
CA LEU A 200 18.64 1.44 -1.22
C LEU A 200 18.40 1.79 -2.69
N PRO A 201 17.26 1.39 -3.29
CA PRO A 201 16.95 1.66 -4.69
C PRO A 201 17.03 3.14 -5.09
N GLY A 202 16.65 4.04 -4.17
CA GLY A 202 16.64 5.49 -4.40
C GLY A 202 18.04 6.12 -4.47
N GLU A 203 19.06 5.42 -3.97
CA GLU A 203 20.45 5.92 -3.88
C GLU A 203 21.35 5.37 -4.99
N LEU A 204 20.83 4.48 -5.82
CA LEU A 204 21.52 3.97 -7.00
C LEU A 204 21.73 5.09 -8.02
N SER A 205 22.87 5.02 -8.71
CA SER A 205 23.14 5.82 -9.91
C SER A 205 22.13 5.54 -11.02
N THR A 206 22.09 6.37 -12.04
CA THR A 206 21.15 6.22 -13.16
C THR A 206 21.29 4.88 -13.86
N GLU A 207 22.52 4.41 -14.08
CA GLU A 207 22.84 3.15 -14.76
C GLU A 207 22.42 1.94 -13.91
N GLU A 208 22.83 1.90 -12.64
CA GLU A 208 22.45 0.86 -11.69
C GLU A 208 20.93 0.79 -11.51
N ARG A 209 20.26 1.95 -11.45
CA ARG A 209 18.80 2.03 -11.40
C ARG A 209 18.16 1.52 -12.68
N GLY A 210 18.79 1.70 -13.83
CA GLY A 210 18.38 1.12 -15.10
C GLY A 210 18.34 -0.41 -15.05
N VAL A 211 19.39 -1.04 -14.54
CA VAL A 211 19.46 -2.49 -14.32
C VAL A 211 18.35 -2.95 -13.38
N LEU A 212 18.20 -2.28 -12.23
CA LEU A 212 17.18 -2.61 -11.24
C LEU A 212 15.74 -2.48 -11.79
N LYS A 213 15.46 -1.45 -12.59
CA LYS A 213 14.15 -1.28 -13.24
C LYS A 213 13.88 -2.37 -14.26
N SER A 214 14.87 -2.72 -15.07
CA SER A 214 14.77 -3.79 -16.08
C SER A 214 14.49 -5.14 -15.43
N PHE A 215 15.12 -5.43 -14.29
CA PHE A 215 14.82 -6.60 -13.48
C PHE A 215 13.33 -6.68 -13.08
N TYR A 216 12.78 -5.61 -12.49
CA TYR A 216 11.36 -5.59 -12.12
C TYR A 216 10.42 -5.65 -13.31
N ALA A 217 10.79 -5.05 -14.44
CA ALA A 217 10.00 -5.11 -15.66
C ALA A 217 9.91 -6.54 -16.20
N ARG A 218 11.03 -7.30 -16.22
CA ARG A 218 11.03 -8.71 -16.67
C ARG A 218 10.15 -9.60 -15.80
N ILE A 219 10.15 -9.39 -14.48
CA ILE A 219 9.22 -10.07 -13.58
C ILE A 219 7.77 -9.70 -13.92
N ALA A 220 7.49 -8.42 -14.15
CA ALA A 220 6.15 -7.95 -14.46
C ALA A 220 5.63 -8.46 -15.83
N VAL A 221 6.52 -8.70 -16.80
CA VAL A 221 6.18 -9.37 -18.08
C VAL A 221 5.61 -10.77 -17.80
N GLU A 222 6.32 -11.59 -17.02
CA GLU A 222 5.86 -12.94 -16.76
C GLU A 222 4.58 -12.96 -15.90
N MET A 223 4.48 -12.03 -14.96
CA MET A 223 3.25 -11.83 -14.21
C MET A 223 2.08 -11.44 -15.12
N HIS A 224 2.30 -10.57 -16.12
CA HIS A 224 1.28 -10.20 -17.12
C HIS A 224 0.82 -11.43 -17.91
N ARG A 225 1.77 -12.24 -18.39
CA ARG A 225 1.51 -13.47 -19.14
C ARG A 225 0.62 -14.44 -18.35
N ILE A 226 0.97 -14.71 -17.09
CA ILE A 226 0.21 -15.60 -16.20
C ILE A 226 -1.20 -15.05 -15.95
N LEU A 227 -1.32 -13.75 -15.68
CA LEU A 227 -2.62 -13.13 -15.43
C LEU A 227 -3.50 -13.12 -16.69
N LEU A 228 -2.93 -12.92 -17.87
CA LEU A 228 -3.64 -12.95 -19.14
C LEU A 228 -4.17 -14.36 -19.45
N GLU A 229 -3.33 -15.38 -19.22
CA GLU A 229 -3.72 -16.79 -19.34
C GLU A 229 -4.85 -17.13 -18.35
N ALA A 230 -4.74 -16.69 -17.09
CA ALA A 230 -5.75 -16.89 -16.08
C ALA A 230 -7.09 -16.20 -16.44
N GLN A 231 -7.04 -14.97 -16.94
CA GLN A 231 -8.22 -14.23 -17.40
C GLN A 231 -8.91 -14.95 -18.58
N THR A 232 -8.13 -15.51 -19.50
CA THR A 232 -8.65 -16.17 -20.70
C THR A 232 -9.23 -17.55 -20.39
N SER A 233 -8.51 -18.35 -19.59
CA SER A 233 -8.86 -19.75 -19.31
C SER A 233 -9.90 -19.89 -18.19
N HIS A 234 -9.93 -18.94 -17.24
CA HIS A 234 -10.80 -18.99 -16.06
C HIS A 234 -11.43 -17.61 -15.77
N PRO A 235 -12.19 -17.01 -16.70
CA PRO A 235 -12.63 -15.61 -16.61
C PRO A 235 -13.47 -15.32 -15.36
N THR A 236 -14.34 -16.26 -14.97
CA THR A 236 -15.20 -16.10 -13.79
C THR A 236 -14.40 -16.12 -12.49
N GLN A 237 -13.52 -17.10 -12.31
CA GLN A 237 -12.67 -17.20 -11.13
C GLN A 237 -11.67 -16.05 -11.06
N PHE A 238 -11.08 -15.67 -12.20
CA PHE A 238 -10.20 -14.51 -12.29
C PHE A 238 -10.89 -13.24 -11.81
N SER A 239 -12.11 -12.98 -12.30
CA SER A 239 -12.89 -11.80 -11.90
C SER A 239 -13.25 -11.82 -10.41
N ALA A 240 -13.59 -12.99 -9.86
CA ALA A 240 -13.90 -13.17 -8.45
C ALA A 240 -12.69 -12.93 -7.52
N SER A 241 -11.47 -13.06 -8.02
CA SER A 241 -10.23 -12.80 -7.27
C SER A 241 -9.86 -11.31 -7.15
N LEU A 242 -10.37 -10.45 -8.04
CA LEU A 242 -9.97 -9.03 -8.11
C LEU A 242 -10.36 -8.19 -6.88
N PRO A 243 -11.55 -8.35 -6.28
CA PRO A 243 -11.95 -7.53 -5.13
C PRO A 243 -10.96 -7.58 -3.95
N ALA A 244 -10.41 -8.75 -3.65
CA ALA A 244 -9.41 -8.90 -2.59
C ALA A 244 -8.12 -8.11 -2.88
N LEU A 245 -7.72 -8.00 -4.15
CA LEU A 245 -6.59 -7.15 -4.56
C LEU A 245 -6.92 -5.65 -4.44
N MET A 246 -8.20 -5.30 -4.48
CA MET A 246 -8.73 -3.94 -4.40
C MET A 246 -9.10 -3.50 -2.98
N GLY A 247 -8.78 -4.32 -1.96
CA GLY A 247 -9.03 -3.99 -0.54
C GLY A 247 -10.36 -4.49 0.01
N PHE A 248 -11.03 -5.40 -0.71
CA PHE A 248 -12.29 -6.01 -0.30
C PHE A 248 -12.13 -7.53 -0.19
N SER A 249 -11.34 -7.99 0.80
CA SER A 249 -11.18 -9.42 1.10
C SER A 249 -12.49 -10.10 1.53
N THR A 250 -13.44 -9.33 2.07
CA THR A 250 -14.81 -9.80 2.30
C THR A 250 -15.83 -8.75 1.82
N PRO A 251 -17.06 -9.15 1.45
CA PRO A 251 -18.08 -8.24 0.93
C PRO A 251 -18.53 -7.14 1.91
N GLU A 252 -18.31 -7.34 3.21
CA GLU A 252 -18.74 -6.44 4.28
C GLU A 252 -17.82 -5.24 4.45
N ILE A 253 -16.60 -5.29 3.90
CA ILE A 253 -15.62 -4.21 4.04
C ILE A 253 -16.11 -2.97 3.31
N LEU A 254 -16.18 -1.88 4.06
CA LEU A 254 -16.34 -0.54 3.54
C LEU A 254 -14.95 0.11 3.48
N GLN A 255 -14.59 0.73 2.36
CA GLN A 255 -13.34 1.46 2.22
C GLN A 255 -13.62 2.96 2.18
N LEU A 256 -13.15 3.70 3.17
CA LEU A 256 -13.18 5.17 3.19
C LEU A 256 -11.80 5.70 2.82
N VAL A 257 -11.77 6.53 1.78
CA VAL A 257 -10.56 7.20 1.29
C VAL A 257 -10.73 8.70 1.45
N TYR A 258 -9.79 9.34 2.13
CA TYR A 258 -9.65 10.79 2.11
C TYR A 258 -8.56 11.18 1.11
N PHE A 259 -8.95 11.88 0.04
CA PHE A 259 -8.04 12.44 -0.94
C PHE A 259 -7.64 13.86 -0.55
N HIS A 260 -6.34 14.12 -0.44
CA HIS A 260 -5.83 15.42 0.01
C HIS A 260 -4.73 15.98 -0.89
N ASP A 261 -4.55 17.29 -0.83
CA ASP A 261 -3.32 17.95 -1.26
C ASP A 261 -2.76 18.79 -0.11
N PHE A 262 -2.05 18.10 0.79
CA PHE A 262 -1.52 18.70 2.01
C PHE A 262 -0.57 19.87 1.74
N LYS A 263 0.14 19.86 0.60
CA LYS A 263 1.13 20.89 0.28
C LYS A 263 0.49 22.21 -0.17
N THR A 264 -0.67 22.16 -0.80
CA THR A 264 -1.35 23.33 -1.34
C THR A 264 -2.47 23.86 -0.42
N GLN A 265 -2.67 23.21 0.73
CA GLN A 265 -3.80 23.48 1.64
C GLN A 265 -5.18 23.44 0.96
N GLY A 266 -5.28 22.75 -0.19
CA GLY A 266 -6.55 22.58 -0.89
C GLY A 266 -7.53 21.74 -0.07
N HIS A 267 -8.83 21.98 -0.26
CA HIS A 267 -9.87 21.14 0.31
C HIS A 267 -9.70 19.69 -0.16
N GLY A 268 -9.71 18.76 0.79
CA GLY A 268 -9.75 17.34 0.50
C GLY A 268 -11.16 16.86 0.12
N SER A 269 -11.27 15.61 -0.29
CA SER A 269 -12.54 14.96 -0.60
C SER A 269 -12.58 13.57 0.01
N VAL A 270 -13.73 13.22 0.59
CA VAL A 270 -13.99 11.87 1.11
C VAL A 270 -14.65 11.04 0.02
N SER A 271 -14.27 9.78 -0.11
CA SER A 271 -14.90 8.81 -0.99
C SER A 271 -15.09 7.51 -0.23
N ILE A 272 -16.29 6.94 -0.30
CA ILE A 272 -16.66 5.73 0.41
C ILE A 272 -17.04 4.70 -0.64
N HIS A 273 -16.38 3.55 -0.57
CA HIS A 273 -16.51 2.49 -1.55
C HIS A 273 -16.91 1.17 -0.90
N SER A 274 -17.77 0.43 -1.58
CA SER A 274 -18.24 -0.89 -1.12
C SER A 274 -17.93 -1.98 -2.14
N TYR A 275 -17.91 -3.23 -1.68
CA TYR A 275 -17.77 -4.40 -2.56
C TYR A 275 -18.80 -4.40 -3.69
N ALA A 276 -20.05 -3.99 -3.41
CA ALA A 276 -21.13 -3.91 -4.38
C ALA A 276 -20.83 -2.95 -5.54
N GLU A 277 -20.05 -1.88 -5.32
CA GLU A 277 -19.60 -0.99 -6.39
C GLU A 277 -18.59 -1.67 -7.30
N VAL A 278 -17.63 -2.38 -6.73
CA VAL A 278 -16.62 -3.13 -7.49
C VAL A 278 -17.27 -4.21 -8.34
N GLN A 279 -18.24 -4.95 -7.78
CA GLN A 279 -18.96 -6.01 -8.47
C GLN A 279 -19.59 -5.58 -9.80
N LYS A 280 -20.05 -4.32 -9.91
CA LYS A 280 -20.63 -3.77 -11.16
C LYS A 280 -19.65 -3.83 -12.32
N TRP A 281 -18.35 -3.71 -12.04
CA TRP A 281 -17.30 -3.55 -13.03
C TRP A 281 -16.49 -4.82 -13.28
N LEU A 282 -16.65 -5.86 -12.46
CA LEU A 282 -15.86 -7.11 -12.58
C LEU A 282 -15.99 -7.77 -13.95
N LYS A 283 -17.19 -7.77 -14.56
CA LYS A 283 -17.40 -8.35 -15.90
C LYS A 283 -16.72 -7.55 -17.01
N ALA A 284 -16.42 -6.28 -16.77
CA ALA A 284 -15.72 -5.40 -17.71
C ALA A 284 -14.21 -5.35 -17.45
N ALA A 285 -13.71 -6.15 -16.50
CA ALA A 285 -12.30 -6.19 -16.16
C ALA A 285 -11.48 -6.61 -17.38
N THR A 286 -10.51 -5.78 -17.77
CA THR A 286 -9.65 -6.02 -18.94
C THR A 286 -8.20 -5.73 -18.57
N LEU A 287 -7.33 -6.72 -18.76
CA LEU A 287 -5.89 -6.49 -18.70
C LEU A 287 -5.47 -5.54 -19.83
N LEU A 288 -4.72 -4.50 -19.46
CA LEU A 288 -4.16 -3.57 -20.43
C LEU A 288 -2.93 -4.20 -21.12
N PRO A 289 -2.60 -3.76 -22.35
CA PRO A 289 -1.35 -4.14 -22.98
C PRO A 289 -0.15 -3.80 -22.09
N PHE A 290 0.81 -4.72 -22.01
CA PHE A 290 1.99 -4.52 -21.18
C PHE A 290 2.93 -3.47 -21.80
N ASN A 291 3.36 -2.51 -21.00
CA ASN A 291 4.14 -1.34 -21.43
C ASN A 291 5.59 -1.35 -20.91
N GLN A 292 6.17 -2.53 -20.64
CA GLN A 292 7.55 -2.69 -20.15
C GLN A 292 7.85 -1.96 -18.84
N THR A 293 6.84 -1.79 -17.99
CA THR A 293 6.98 -1.23 -16.65
C THR A 293 7.09 -2.32 -15.58
N SER A 294 7.34 -1.93 -14.32
CA SER A 294 7.30 -2.85 -13.18
C SER A 294 5.88 -3.26 -12.76
N SER A 295 4.86 -3.01 -13.58
CA SER A 295 3.45 -3.13 -13.20
C SER A 295 2.59 -3.73 -14.31
N VAL A 296 1.59 -4.48 -13.87
CA VAL A 296 0.47 -4.95 -14.69
C VAL A 296 -0.74 -4.10 -14.33
N GLU A 297 -1.45 -3.62 -15.35
CA GLU A 297 -2.61 -2.74 -15.18
C GLU A 297 -3.87 -3.40 -15.74
N MET A 298 -4.98 -3.20 -15.03
CA MET A 298 -6.30 -3.65 -15.43
C MET A 298 -7.27 -2.50 -15.36
N ASN A 299 -8.15 -2.42 -16.35
CA ASN A 299 -9.25 -1.49 -16.38
C ASN A 299 -10.54 -2.18 -15.91
N LEU A 300 -11.26 -1.55 -14.97
CA LEU A 300 -12.53 -2.03 -14.41
C LEU A 300 -13.53 -0.87 -14.35
N GLY A 301 -14.07 -0.46 -15.51
CA GLY A 301 -15.02 0.66 -15.60
C GLY A 301 -14.43 1.95 -15.05
N ASP A 302 -14.97 2.44 -13.94
CA ASP A 302 -14.53 3.66 -13.24
C ASP A 302 -13.26 3.47 -12.40
N TRP A 303 -12.72 2.26 -12.36
CA TRP A 303 -11.57 1.89 -11.56
C TRP A 303 -10.44 1.39 -12.45
N ALA A 304 -9.21 1.60 -12.00
CA ALA A 304 -8.03 0.96 -12.57
C ALA A 304 -7.25 0.26 -11.45
N LEU A 305 -6.96 -1.02 -11.61
CA LEU A 305 -6.13 -1.79 -10.70
C LEU A 305 -4.72 -1.88 -11.27
N GLN A 306 -3.74 -1.51 -10.45
CA GLN A 306 -2.31 -1.70 -10.74
C GLN A 306 -1.72 -2.74 -9.79
N ILE A 307 -1.11 -3.78 -10.34
CA ILE A 307 -0.35 -4.81 -9.63
C ILE A 307 1.13 -4.57 -9.94
N ARG A 308 1.88 -4.06 -8.97
CA ARG A 308 3.27 -3.58 -9.16
C ARG A 308 4.27 -4.44 -8.40
N VAL A 309 5.31 -4.86 -9.10
CA VAL A 309 6.53 -5.47 -8.54
C VAL A 309 7.37 -4.35 -7.91
N LYS A 310 7.69 -4.48 -6.62
CA LYS A 310 8.49 -3.51 -5.86
C LYS A 310 9.52 -4.23 -4.99
N PRO A 311 10.69 -3.61 -4.73
CA PRO A 311 11.57 -4.10 -3.67
C PRO A 311 10.88 -4.05 -2.31
N MET A 312 11.45 -4.79 -1.36
CA MET A 312 11.33 -4.46 0.06
C MET A 312 12.09 -3.14 0.36
N ASN A 313 12.58 -2.97 1.59
CA ASN A 313 13.40 -1.80 1.94
C ASN A 313 14.76 -1.80 1.23
N LYS A 314 15.28 -2.96 0.84
CA LYS A 314 16.55 -3.16 0.15
C LYS A 314 16.35 -3.98 -1.12
N PHE A 315 17.13 -3.70 -2.17
CA PHE A 315 17.11 -4.51 -3.39
C PHE A 315 18.06 -5.70 -3.35
N THR A 316 18.97 -5.75 -2.38
CA THR A 316 20.00 -6.79 -2.22
C THR A 316 19.48 -8.11 -1.65
N THR A 317 18.15 -8.26 -1.55
CA THR A 317 17.47 -9.46 -1.04
C THR A 317 16.47 -9.96 -2.06
N THR A 318 16.29 -11.28 -2.15
CA THR A 318 15.25 -11.91 -2.98
C THR A 318 13.83 -11.67 -2.47
N ALA A 319 13.68 -11.02 -1.30
CA ALA A 319 12.40 -10.60 -0.77
C ALA A 319 11.83 -9.46 -1.62
N ILE A 320 11.01 -9.81 -2.60
CA ILE A 320 10.30 -8.89 -3.50
C ILE A 320 8.82 -8.86 -3.10
N LYS A 321 8.22 -7.68 -3.19
CA LYS A 321 6.81 -7.46 -2.91
C LYS A 321 6.02 -7.27 -4.19
N ILE A 322 4.78 -7.74 -4.14
CA ILE A 322 3.72 -7.28 -5.03
C ILE A 322 2.85 -6.30 -4.24
N ASN A 323 2.63 -5.13 -4.82
CA ASN A 323 1.76 -4.11 -4.28
C ASN A 323 0.60 -3.88 -5.25
N CYS A 324 -0.61 -4.02 -4.74
CA CYS A 324 -1.83 -3.71 -5.46
C CYS A 324 -2.31 -2.33 -5.05
N SER A 325 -2.78 -1.57 -6.04
CA SER A 325 -3.30 -0.23 -5.82
C SER A 325 -4.38 0.10 -6.82
N VAL A 326 -5.35 0.91 -6.41
CA VAL A 326 -6.50 1.28 -7.23
C VAL A 326 -6.51 2.78 -7.52
N LYS A 327 -6.88 3.15 -8.74
CA LYS A 327 -7.14 4.54 -9.12
C LYS A 327 -8.62 4.68 -9.48
N PHE A 328 -9.25 5.72 -8.96
CA PHE A 328 -10.65 6.05 -9.18
C PHE A 328 -10.73 7.13 -10.25
N LYS A 329 -11.40 6.84 -11.38
CA LYS A 329 -11.46 7.73 -12.54
C LYS A 329 -12.41 8.91 -12.37
N GLN A 330 -13.40 8.77 -11.49
CA GLN A 330 -14.42 9.81 -11.23
C GLN A 330 -13.84 11.12 -10.65
N PHE A 331 -12.54 11.18 -10.31
CA PHE A 331 -11.86 12.39 -9.84
C PHE A 331 -10.96 13.05 -10.89
N GLU A 332 -10.95 12.59 -12.14
CA GLU A 332 -10.19 13.22 -13.24
C GLU A 332 -10.96 14.33 -13.97
N VAL A 333 -12.21 14.59 -13.58
CA VAL A 333 -13.00 15.72 -14.10
C VAL A 333 -13.18 16.76 -12.99
N SER A 334 -12.26 17.73 -12.95
CA SER A 334 -12.52 19.10 -12.48
C SER A 334 -11.59 20.06 -13.22
#